data_AF-A0A3M6VVG6-F1
#
_entry.id   AF-A0A3M6VVG6-F1
#
_cell.length_a   1.000
_cell.length_b   1.000
_cell.length_c   1.000
_cell.angle_alpha   90.00
_cell.angle_beta   90.00
_cell.angle_gamma   90.00
#
_symmetry.space_group_name_H-M   'P 1'
#
loop_
_entity.id
_entity.type
_entity.pdbx_description
1 polymer ?
#
loop_
_entity_poly.entity_id
_entity_poly.type
_entity_poly.pdbx_seq_one_letter_code
_entity_poly.pdbx_strand_id
1 'polypeptide(L)'
;MVHPDKCRNPKAREAFEEITKAYNLIIQEDRRKTCIRTIENATLAVTKERRQKIKKGIKESELGDLKDAVDKAVLRAFAEIENRRLNIEKRDAAQRRRETEQEEKAHVKVVNMFKRERSWAETDRREQRVGNWRSFQKGGKRRKEMDAQGWKEESRDEKKFGEIDNEAYKRGWK
;
A
#
# COMPACT_ATOMS: atom_id res chain seq x y z
N MET A 1 31.07 6.24 -26.95
CA MET A 1 30.03 6.98 -27.70
C MET A 1 28.77 6.12 -27.70
N VAL A 2 27.66 6.56 -27.10
CA VAL A 2 26.41 5.77 -26.89
C VAL A 2 25.26 6.18 -27.81
N HIS A 3 25.52 7.04 -28.81
CA HIS A 3 24.46 7.53 -29.69
C HIS A 3 23.80 6.36 -30.43
N PRO A 4 22.46 6.24 -30.42
CA PRO A 4 21.75 5.06 -30.95
C PRO A 4 22.01 4.82 -32.44
N ASP A 5 22.26 5.88 -33.21
CA ASP A 5 22.57 5.79 -34.66
C ASP A 5 24.04 5.42 -34.95
N LYS A 6 24.96 5.67 -34.00
CA LYS A 6 26.40 5.44 -34.19
C LYS A 6 26.92 4.23 -33.44
N CYS A 7 26.11 3.66 -32.55
CA CYS A 7 26.47 2.54 -31.70
C CYS A 7 25.66 1.31 -32.14
N ARG A 8 26.37 0.23 -32.47
CA ARG A 8 25.77 -1.03 -32.95
C ARG A 8 25.12 -1.88 -31.84
N ASN A 9 25.22 -1.44 -30.58
CA ASN A 9 24.70 -2.18 -29.44
C ASN A 9 23.18 -1.93 -29.32
N PRO A 10 22.34 -2.97 -29.17
CA PRO A 10 20.89 -2.81 -29.02
C PRO A 10 20.51 -1.95 -27.80
N LYS A 11 21.33 -1.93 -26.76
CA LYS A 11 21.12 -1.11 -25.54
C LYS A 11 21.59 0.34 -25.68
N ALA A 12 22.09 0.75 -26.85
CA ALA A 12 22.61 2.11 -27.04
C ALA A 12 21.55 3.19 -26.77
N ARG A 13 20.29 2.93 -27.18
CA ARG A 13 19.17 3.84 -26.93
C ARG A 13 18.92 4.04 -25.44
N GLU A 14 18.79 2.95 -24.69
CA GLU A 14 18.58 2.98 -23.24
C GLU A 14 19.74 3.68 -22.52
N ALA A 15 20.98 3.33 -22.87
CA ALA A 15 22.17 3.96 -22.29
C ALA A 15 22.23 5.47 -22.58
N PHE A 16 21.84 5.89 -23.78
CA PHE A 16 21.78 7.31 -24.14
C PHE A 16 20.73 8.07 -23.33
N GLU A 17 19.56 7.47 -23.14
CA GLU A 17 18.49 8.05 -22.32
C GLU A 17 18.91 8.17 -20.86
N GLU A 18 19.55 7.15 -20.28
CA GLU A 18 20.07 7.22 -18.90
C GLU A 18 21.17 8.28 -18.74
N ILE A 19 22.10 8.39 -19.69
CA ILE A 19 23.13 9.44 -19.67
C ILE A 19 22.48 10.82 -19.77
N THR A 20 21.47 10.98 -20.61
CA THR A 20 20.73 12.25 -20.75
C THR A 20 20.01 12.62 -19.46
N LYS A 21 19.37 11.65 -18.80
CA LYS A 21 18.74 11.85 -17.47
C LYS A 21 19.77 12.29 -16.43
N ALA A 22 20.91 11.60 -16.37
CA ALA A 22 21.99 11.94 -15.43
C ALA A 22 22.57 13.33 -15.71
N TYR A 23 22.79 13.68 -16.98
CA TYR A 23 23.25 14.99 -17.40
C TYR A 23 22.29 16.10 -16.96
N ASN A 24 21.00 15.96 -17.25
CA ASN A 24 19.97 16.91 -16.84
C ASN A 24 19.88 17.04 -15.32
N LEU A 25 20.11 15.96 -14.58
CA LEU A 25 20.13 15.97 -13.12
C LEU A 25 21.33 16.75 -12.57
N ILE A 26 22.51 16.62 -13.18
CA ILE A 26 23.76 17.28 -12.74
C ILE A 26 23.82 18.75 -13.16
N ILE A 27 23.14 19.14 -14.25
CA ILE A 27 23.03 20.57 -14.63
C ILE A 27 22.32 21.37 -13.54
N GLN A 28 21.32 20.78 -12.89
CA GLN A 28 20.59 21.44 -11.81
C GLN A 28 21.50 21.58 -10.58
N GLU A 29 21.84 22.81 -10.20
CA GLU A 29 22.88 23.09 -9.22
C GLU A 29 22.57 22.49 -7.83
N ASP A 30 21.30 22.56 -7.38
CA ASP A 30 20.88 22.01 -6.10
C ASP A 30 20.97 20.49 -6.06
N ARG A 31 20.60 19.83 -7.16
CA ARG A 31 20.70 18.38 -7.28
C ARG A 31 22.15 17.95 -7.33
N ARG A 32 22.99 18.68 -8.07
CA ARG A 32 24.44 18.47 -8.10
C ARG A 32 25.07 18.60 -6.73
N LYS A 33 24.78 19.66 -5.98
CA LYS A 33 25.24 19.87 -4.60
C LYS A 33 24.84 18.70 -3.70
N THR A 34 23.60 18.22 -3.85
CA THR A 34 23.11 17.07 -3.09
C THR A 34 23.88 15.78 -3.43
N CYS A 35 24.12 15.51 -4.72
CA CYS A 35 24.92 14.35 -5.15
C CYS A 35 26.36 14.41 -4.61
N ILE A 36 27.02 15.58 -4.71
CA ILE A 36 28.37 15.80 -4.16
C ILE A 36 28.38 15.53 -2.65
N ARG A 37 27.44 16.13 -1.92
CA ARG A 37 27.33 15.94 -0.46
C ARG A 37 27.12 14.47 -0.09
N THR A 38 26.33 13.72 -0.85
CA THR A 38 26.15 12.28 -0.63
C THR A 38 27.47 11.51 -0.79
N ILE A 39 28.24 11.82 -1.84
CA ILE A 39 29.54 11.19 -2.09
C ILE A 39 30.53 11.55 -0.98
N GLU A 40 30.61 12.82 -0.60
CA GLU A 40 31.50 13.31 0.46
C GLU A 40 31.16 12.64 1.81
N ASN A 41 29.87 12.59 2.17
CA ASN A 41 29.43 11.96 3.41
C ASN A 41 29.76 10.47 3.45
N ALA A 42 29.53 9.74 2.34
CA ALA A 42 29.88 8.32 2.26
C ALA A 42 31.40 8.11 2.38
N THR A 43 32.19 8.94 1.71
CA THR A 43 33.66 8.90 1.79
C THR A 43 34.17 9.18 3.20
N LEU A 44 33.62 10.21 3.86
CA LEU A 44 33.96 10.56 5.24
C LEU A 44 33.57 9.45 6.21
N ALA A 45 32.42 8.79 6.01
CA ALA A 45 31.99 7.68 6.83
C ALA A 45 32.96 6.49 6.73
N VAL A 46 33.33 6.08 5.52
CA VAL A 46 34.28 4.97 5.28
C VAL A 46 35.65 5.29 5.84
N THR A 47 36.19 6.49 5.58
CA THR A 47 37.51 6.88 6.09
C THR A 47 37.53 6.96 7.61
N LYS A 48 36.45 7.44 8.24
CA LYS A 48 36.30 7.45 9.71
C LYS A 48 36.23 6.03 10.27
N GLU A 49 35.46 5.14 9.66
CA GLU A 49 35.35 3.74 10.08
C GLU A 49 36.71 3.02 9.96
N ARG A 50 37.42 3.23 8.84
CA ARG A 50 38.77 2.71 8.61
C ARG A 50 39.74 3.19 9.70
N ARG A 51 39.76 4.51 9.97
CA ARG A 51 40.58 5.08 11.06
C ARG A 51 40.24 4.48 12.43
N GLN A 52 38.97 4.21 12.71
CA GLN A 52 38.55 3.57 13.95
C GLN A 52 39.00 2.12 14.04
N LYS A 53 38.97 1.36 12.93
CA LYS A 53 39.45 -0.03 12.87
C LYS A 53 40.95 -0.12 13.12
N ILE A 54 41.73 0.78 12.53
CA ILE A 54 43.18 0.87 12.76
C ILE A 54 43.48 1.18 14.24
N LYS A 55 42.74 2.13 14.84
CA LYS A 55 42.87 2.45 16.28
C LYS A 55 42.54 1.26 17.20
N LYS A 56 41.70 0.32 16.74
CA LYS A 56 41.37 -0.93 17.46
C LYS A 56 42.43 -2.04 17.28
N GLY A 57 43.52 -1.77 16.57
CA GLY A 57 44.63 -2.70 16.39
C GLY A 57 44.54 -3.56 15.13
N ILE A 58 43.58 -3.30 14.23
CA ILE A 58 43.51 -4.01 12.94
C ILE A 58 44.59 -3.45 12.01
N LYS A 59 45.35 -4.32 11.35
CA LYS A 59 46.41 -3.94 10.43
C LYS A 59 45.83 -3.38 9.14
N GLU A 60 46.51 -2.38 8.56
CA GLU A 60 46.09 -1.73 7.31
C GLU A 60 45.98 -2.72 6.14
N SER A 61 46.84 -3.74 6.12
CA SER A 61 46.85 -4.80 5.10
C SER A 61 45.59 -5.67 5.10
N GLU A 62 44.88 -5.76 6.23
CA GLU A 62 43.66 -6.57 6.36
C GLU A 62 42.40 -5.80 5.93
N LEU A 63 42.49 -4.47 5.78
CA LEU A 63 41.34 -3.62 5.47
C LEU A 63 40.99 -3.50 3.99
N GLY A 64 41.80 -4.10 3.10
CA GLY A 64 41.62 -4.03 1.66
C GLY A 64 41.78 -2.61 1.08
N ASP A 65 41.42 -2.44 -0.19
CA ASP A 65 41.53 -1.14 -0.86
C ASP A 65 40.48 -0.14 -0.34
N LEU A 66 40.95 1.07 -0.02
CA LEU A 66 40.08 2.16 0.42
C LEU A 66 39.18 2.63 -0.71
N LYS A 67 39.68 2.65 -1.95
CA LYS A 67 38.91 3.13 -3.09
C LYS A 67 37.69 2.26 -3.34
N ASP A 68 37.88 0.95 -3.39
CA ASP A 68 36.78 -0.02 -3.51
C ASP A 68 35.76 0.09 -2.37
N ALA A 69 36.21 0.32 -1.14
CA ALA A 69 35.33 0.48 0.01
C ALA A 69 34.50 1.76 -0.10
N VAL A 70 35.10 2.86 -0.56
CA VAL A 70 34.41 4.14 -0.81
C VAL A 70 33.40 3.95 -1.94
N ASP A 71 33.79 3.38 -3.07
CA ASP A 71 32.91 3.18 -4.23
C ASP A 71 31.66 2.33 -3.85
N LYS A 72 31.85 1.25 -3.09
CA LYS A 72 30.75 0.43 -2.56
C LYS A 72 29.85 1.21 -1.60
N ALA A 73 30.43 2.02 -0.72
CA ALA A 73 29.65 2.82 0.22
C ALA A 73 28.86 3.93 -0.47
N VAL A 74 29.44 4.59 -1.47
CA VAL A 74 28.77 5.60 -2.30
C VAL A 74 27.58 4.97 -3.04
N LEU A 75 27.79 3.81 -3.70
CA LEU A 75 26.72 3.07 -4.36
C LEU A 75 25.60 2.69 -3.39
N ARG A 76 25.96 2.22 -2.19
CA ARG A 76 24.99 1.88 -1.15
C ARG A 76 24.18 3.11 -0.71
N ALA A 77 24.83 4.25 -0.49
CA ALA A 77 24.16 5.48 -0.07
C ALA A 77 23.13 5.95 -1.12
N PHE A 78 23.47 5.90 -2.40
CA PHE A 78 22.51 6.21 -3.47
C PHE A 78 21.36 5.20 -3.55
N ALA A 79 21.64 3.90 -3.40
CA ALA A 79 20.61 2.87 -3.36
C ALA A 79 19.64 3.06 -2.17
N GLU A 80 20.15 3.45 -1.00
CA GLU A 80 19.33 3.73 0.17
C GLU A 80 18.43 4.95 -0.03
N ILE A 81 18.95 6.02 -0.65
CA ILE A 81 18.15 7.21 -1.01
C ILE A 81 17.03 6.84 -1.97
N GLU A 82 17.33 6.04 -3.00
CA GLU A 82 16.33 5.62 -3.99
C GLU A 82 15.28 4.70 -3.38
N ASN A 83 15.69 3.71 -2.58
CA ASN A 83 14.76 2.86 -1.84
C ASN A 83 13.86 3.68 -0.90
N ARG A 84 14.40 4.71 -0.26
CA ARG A 84 13.61 5.63 0.57
C ARG A 84 12.58 6.38 -0.28
N ARG A 85 12.96 6.89 -1.45
CA ARG A 85 12.06 7.57 -2.40
C ARG A 85 10.91 6.66 -2.81
N LEU A 86 11.21 5.44 -3.26
CA LEU A 86 10.23 4.44 -3.67
C LEU A 86 9.28 4.04 -2.52
N ASN A 87 9.81 3.90 -1.31
CA ASN A 87 9.00 3.57 -0.14
C ASN A 87 8.03 4.69 0.23
N ILE A 88 8.45 5.95 0.12
CA ILE A 88 7.56 7.10 0.33
C ILE A 88 6.48 7.12 -0.75
N GLU A 89 6.86 7.02 -2.02
CA GLU A 89 5.91 7.01 -3.15
C GLU A 89 4.88 5.87 -3.04
N LYS A 90 5.32 4.68 -2.63
CA LYS A 90 4.44 3.53 -2.39
C LYS A 90 3.46 3.80 -1.24
N ARG A 91 3.91 4.43 -0.16
CA ARG A 91 3.06 4.80 0.98
C ARG A 91 2.03 5.85 0.57
N ASP A 92 2.45 6.88 -0.13
CA ASP A 92 1.58 7.97 -0.59
C ASP A 92 0.54 7.46 -1.59
N ALA A 93 0.94 6.56 -2.50
CA ALA A 93 0.01 5.90 -3.43
C ALA A 93 -1.00 5.01 -2.68
N ALA A 94 -0.56 4.27 -1.65
CA ALA A 94 -1.45 3.46 -0.83
C ALA A 94 -2.42 4.32 -0.02
N GLN A 95 -1.98 5.46 0.51
CA GLN A 95 -2.82 6.41 1.22
C GLN A 95 -3.88 7.00 0.28
N ARG A 96 -3.48 7.52 -0.89
CA ARG A 96 -4.42 8.05 -1.88
C ARG A 96 -5.47 7.03 -2.27
N ARG A 97 -5.09 5.76 -2.49
CA ARG A 97 -6.05 4.69 -2.79
C ARG A 97 -7.06 4.45 -1.66
N ARG A 98 -6.65 4.57 -0.39
CA ARG A 98 -7.57 4.44 0.75
C ARG A 98 -8.53 5.61 0.82
N GLU A 99 -8.05 6.83 0.59
CA GLU A 99 -8.87 8.04 0.56
C GLU A 99 -9.93 7.94 -0.55
N THR A 100 -9.52 7.57 -1.78
CA THR A 100 -10.47 7.36 -2.88
C THR A 100 -11.49 6.26 -2.58
N GLU A 101 -11.07 5.14 -2.00
CA GLU A 101 -11.99 4.05 -1.65
C GLU A 101 -12.97 4.46 -0.53
N GLN A 102 -12.54 5.31 0.41
CA GLN A 102 -13.41 5.85 1.45
C GLN A 102 -14.44 6.83 0.87
N GLU A 103 -14.01 7.71 -0.03
CA GLU A 103 -14.89 8.65 -0.74
C GLU A 103 -15.92 7.89 -1.59
N GLU A 104 -15.50 6.88 -2.34
CA GLU A 104 -16.40 6.01 -3.11
C GLU A 104 -17.41 5.29 -2.21
N LYS A 105 -16.95 4.73 -1.08
CA LYS A 105 -17.85 4.09 -0.11
C LYS A 105 -18.84 5.08 0.50
N ALA A 106 -18.42 6.30 0.81
CA ALA A 106 -19.30 7.34 1.30
C ALA A 106 -20.34 7.73 0.24
N HIS A 107 -19.91 7.94 -1.00
CA HIS A 107 -20.79 8.23 -2.13
C HIS A 107 -21.81 7.11 -2.36
N VAL A 108 -21.37 5.84 -2.36
CA VAL A 108 -22.25 4.68 -2.49
C VAL A 108 -23.26 4.60 -1.35
N LYS A 109 -22.86 4.87 -0.11
CA LYS A 109 -23.79 4.92 1.04
C LYS A 109 -24.87 5.98 0.84
N VAL A 110 -24.48 7.18 0.42
CA VAL A 110 -25.40 8.29 0.15
C VAL A 110 -26.38 7.93 -0.97
N VAL A 111 -25.88 7.43 -2.10
CA VAL A 111 -26.72 6.98 -3.21
C VAL A 111 -27.68 5.86 -2.78
N ASN A 112 -27.21 4.90 -1.98
CA ASN A 112 -28.04 3.81 -1.48
C ASN A 112 -29.12 4.30 -0.49
N MET A 113 -28.80 5.29 0.35
CA MET A 113 -29.77 5.94 1.24
C MET A 113 -30.86 6.64 0.42
N PHE A 114 -30.49 7.44 -0.59
CA PHE A 114 -31.45 8.09 -1.48
C PHE A 114 -32.32 7.08 -2.24
N LYS A 115 -31.75 6.00 -2.77
CA LYS A 115 -32.51 4.92 -3.42
C LYS A 115 -33.48 4.25 -2.45
N ARG A 116 -33.05 3.98 -1.22
CA ARG A 116 -33.88 3.39 -0.17
C ARG A 116 -35.06 4.31 0.16
N GLU A 117 -34.82 5.59 0.42
CA GLU A 117 -35.86 6.57 0.71
C GLU A 117 -36.85 6.73 -0.45
N ARG A 118 -36.34 6.81 -1.68
CA ARG A 118 -37.19 6.87 -2.89
C ARG A 118 -38.11 5.66 -3.00
N SER A 119 -37.56 4.44 -2.85
CA SER A 119 -38.37 3.20 -2.87
C SER A 119 -39.32 3.06 -1.67
N TRP A 120 -39.02 3.73 -0.55
CA TRP A 120 -39.93 3.77 0.60
C TRP A 120 -41.08 4.75 0.37
N ALA A 121 -40.80 5.87 -0.28
CA ALA A 121 -41.78 6.91 -0.61
C ALA A 121 -42.70 6.52 -1.78
N GLU A 122 -42.31 5.53 -2.59
CA GLU A 122 -43.09 5.01 -3.71
C GLU A 122 -44.51 4.59 -3.28
N THR A 123 -45.51 5.13 -3.96
CA THR A 123 -46.92 5.10 -3.55
C THR A 123 -47.44 3.67 -3.40
N ASP A 124 -47.05 2.78 -4.31
CA ASP A 124 -47.43 1.36 -4.32
C ASP A 124 -46.98 0.63 -3.04
N ARG A 125 -45.74 0.92 -2.61
CA ARG A 125 -45.16 0.35 -1.38
C ARG A 125 -45.76 0.98 -0.13
N ARG A 126 -46.16 2.25 -0.19
CA ARG A 126 -46.88 2.94 0.90
C ARG A 126 -48.26 2.34 1.10
N GLU A 127 -49.01 2.12 0.02
CA GLU A 127 -50.34 1.52 0.05
C GLU A 127 -50.29 0.07 0.55
N GLN A 128 -49.31 -0.73 0.12
CA GLN A 128 -49.08 -2.07 0.67
C GLN A 128 -48.79 -2.04 2.18
N ARG A 129 -47.96 -1.10 2.67
CA ARG A 129 -47.68 -0.98 4.12
C ARG A 129 -48.90 -0.52 4.91
N VAL A 130 -49.62 0.49 4.43
CA VAL A 130 -50.85 0.97 5.08
C VAL A 130 -51.94 -0.10 5.04
N GLY A 131 -52.03 -0.86 3.95
CA GLY A 131 -52.87 -2.04 3.82
C GLY A 131 -52.53 -3.10 4.86
N ASN A 132 -51.24 -3.46 5.00
CA ASN A 132 -50.77 -4.44 5.98
C ASN A 132 -51.00 -3.98 7.44
N TRP A 133 -50.81 -2.68 7.72
CA TRP A 133 -51.11 -2.10 9.03
C TRP A 133 -52.63 -2.10 9.33
N ARG A 134 -53.45 -1.68 8.37
CA ARG A 134 -54.91 -1.70 8.51
C ARG A 134 -55.43 -3.12 8.67
N SER A 135 -54.85 -4.11 7.98
CA SER A 135 -55.21 -5.52 8.15
C SER A 135 -54.74 -6.08 9.49
N PHE A 136 -53.59 -5.64 10.02
CA PHE A 136 -53.13 -6.01 11.36
C PHE A 136 -54.08 -5.45 12.45
N GLN A 137 -54.47 -4.18 12.34
CA GLN A 137 -55.40 -3.53 13.28
C GLN A 137 -56.83 -4.11 13.18
N LYS A 138 -57.30 -4.46 11.98
CA LYS A 138 -58.57 -5.17 11.77
C LYS A 138 -58.49 -6.67 12.12
N GLY A 139 -57.28 -7.20 12.24
CA GLY A 139 -56.96 -8.63 12.33
C GLY A 139 -56.71 -9.17 13.72
N GLY A 140 -57.09 -8.46 14.78
CA GLY A 140 -56.96 -8.92 16.18
C GLY A 140 -57.65 -10.26 16.53
N LYS A 141 -58.28 -10.96 15.58
CA LYS A 141 -58.93 -12.26 15.80
C LYS A 141 -58.73 -13.34 14.72
N ARG A 142 -57.81 -13.20 13.77
CA ARG A 142 -57.46 -14.33 12.89
C ARG A 142 -55.95 -14.43 12.70
N ARG A 143 -55.31 -15.28 13.51
CA ARG A 143 -54.07 -15.97 13.11
C ARG A 143 -54.39 -16.63 11.77
N LYS A 144 -53.91 -16.04 10.68
CA LYS A 144 -53.85 -16.74 9.40
C LYS A 144 -52.70 -17.73 9.58
N GLU A 145 -53.05 -18.99 9.74
CA GLU A 145 -52.12 -20.11 9.62
C GLU A 145 -51.46 -19.96 8.25
N MET A 146 -50.24 -19.43 8.22
CA MET A 146 -49.44 -19.42 7.01
C MET A 146 -49.01 -20.86 6.82
N ASP A 147 -49.45 -21.49 5.72
CA ASP A 147 -48.95 -22.77 5.27
C ASP A 147 -47.41 -22.75 5.30
N ALA A 148 -46.84 -23.50 6.25
CA ALA A 148 -45.42 -23.75 6.38
C ALA A 148 -44.94 -24.76 5.33
N GLN A 149 -45.52 -24.76 4.13
CA GLN A 149 -45.30 -25.78 3.10
C GLN A 149 -44.17 -25.42 2.12
N GLY A 150 -43.40 -24.36 2.43
CA GLY A 150 -42.27 -23.90 1.61
C GLY A 150 -41.07 -23.38 2.39
N TRP A 151 -41.10 -23.40 3.72
CA TRP A 151 -39.92 -23.09 4.54
C TRP A 151 -39.01 -24.32 4.55
N LYS A 152 -38.06 -24.38 3.63
CA LYS A 152 -36.87 -25.21 3.86
C LYS A 152 -36.12 -24.60 5.03
N GLU A 153 -36.05 -25.34 6.12
CA GLU A 153 -35.13 -25.07 7.21
C GLU A 153 -33.71 -25.11 6.65
N GLU A 154 -33.17 -23.94 6.30
CA GLU A 154 -31.76 -23.82 6.03
C GLU A 154 -31.06 -24.01 7.38
N SER A 155 -30.56 -25.22 7.61
CA SER A 155 -29.64 -25.52 8.70
C SER A 155 -28.40 -24.66 8.50
N ARG A 156 -28.45 -23.44 9.03
CA ARG A 156 -27.32 -22.54 9.09
C ARG A 156 -26.30 -23.21 10.00
N ASP A 157 -25.21 -23.72 9.41
CA ASP A 157 -24.06 -24.20 10.15
C ASP A 157 -23.75 -23.17 11.25
N GLU A 158 -23.89 -23.59 12.51
CA GLU A 158 -23.69 -22.75 13.70
C GLU A 158 -22.22 -22.39 13.92
N LYS A 159 -21.41 -22.26 12.87
CA LYS A 159 -20.14 -21.55 12.96
C LYS A 159 -20.44 -20.06 13.06
N LYS A 160 -20.67 -19.63 14.31
CA LYS A 160 -20.59 -18.23 14.72
C LYS A 160 -19.25 -17.68 14.25
N PHE A 161 -19.28 -16.89 13.19
CA PHE A 161 -18.15 -16.06 12.77
C PHE A 161 -17.75 -15.20 13.97
N GLY A 162 -16.61 -15.51 14.59
CA GLY A 162 -16.04 -14.72 15.70
C GLY A 162 -15.80 -15.46 17.02
N GLU A 163 -16.13 -16.74 17.17
CA GLU A 163 -15.75 -17.50 18.37
C GLU A 163 -14.37 -18.13 18.17
N ILE A 164 -13.33 -17.46 18.68
CA ILE A 164 -11.98 -18.03 18.73
C ILE A 164 -11.99 -19.15 19.78
N ASP A 165 -11.65 -20.35 19.35
CA ASP A 165 -11.52 -21.53 20.19
C ASP A 165 -10.42 -21.31 21.26
N ASN A 166 -10.85 -20.95 22.48
CA ASN A 166 -9.98 -20.68 23.61
C ASN A 166 -9.13 -21.91 24.03
N GLU A 167 -9.54 -23.13 23.68
CA GLU A 167 -8.75 -24.34 23.95
C GLU A 167 -7.59 -24.51 22.97
N ALA A 168 -7.75 -24.05 21.73
CA ALA A 168 -6.66 -24.00 20.75
C ALA A 168 -5.60 -22.95 21.14
N TYR A 169 -6.02 -21.80 21.67
CA TYR A 169 -5.11 -20.76 22.16
C TYR A 169 -4.27 -21.22 23.36
N LYS A 170 -4.86 -21.99 24.28
CA LYS A 170 -4.15 -22.50 25.48
C LYS A 170 -3.16 -23.63 25.20
N ARG A 171 -3.30 -24.36 24.09
CA ARG A 171 -2.39 -25.47 23.73
C ARG A 171 -1.04 -25.03 23.18
N GLY A 172 -0.90 -23.78 22.74
CA GLY A 172 0.37 -23.24 22.21
C GLY A 172 1.30 -22.61 23.26
N TRP A 173 0.90 -22.59 24.53
CA TRP A 173 1.62 -21.93 25.64
C TRP A 173 2.17 -22.93 26.68
N LYS A 174 2.21 -24.22 26.36
CA LYS A 174 2.79 -25.27 27.21
C LYS A 174 3.91 -25.99 26.50
#